data_AF-A0A537QA76-F1
#
_entry.id   AF-A0A537QA76-F1
#
_cell.length_a   1.000
_cell.length_b   1.000
_cell.length_c   1.000
_cell.angle_alpha   90.00
_cell.angle_beta   90.00
_cell.angle_gamma   90.00
#
_symmetry.space_group_name_H-M   'P 1'
#
loop_
_entity.id
_entity.type
_entity.pdbx_description
1 polymer ?
#
loop_
_entity_poly.entity_id
_entity_poly.type
_entity_poly.pdbx_seq_one_letter_code
_entity_poly.pdbx_strand_id
1 'polypeptide(L)'
;MSVLAILCLTVMRAPAETTRDQKLFSAQASSISADEMAMLLATLIIAESSCGLETTDVPLNVAVRRYGFNVVDFLPDGRYAPVVELKARKAREFIQGTGRQFGCQGLIETVQRFLPEIVRK
;
A
#
# COMPACT_ATOMS: atom_id res chain seq x y z
N MET A 1 -63.61 -31.00 10.05
CA MET A 1 -63.12 -29.73 9.46
C MET A 1 -62.77 -28.81 10.62
N SER A 2 -61.61 -28.18 10.75
CA SER A 2 -60.34 -28.21 10.02
C SER A 2 -59.31 -27.49 10.91
N VAL A 3 -58.12 -28.11 11.03
CA VAL A 3 -56.77 -27.50 10.98
C VAL A 3 -56.54 -26.22 11.83
N LEU A 4 -55.91 -26.32 13.00
CA LEU A 4 -54.45 -26.15 13.21
C LEU A 4 -53.87 -24.85 12.62
N ALA A 5 -53.52 -23.88 13.46
CA ALA A 5 -52.51 -22.87 13.10
C ALA A 5 -51.83 -22.34 14.38
N ILE A 6 -50.83 -23.10 14.80
CA ILE A 6 -49.77 -22.68 15.70
C ILE A 6 -49.11 -21.45 15.07
N LEU A 7 -49.08 -20.33 15.79
CA LEU A 7 -48.29 -19.16 15.40
C LEU A 7 -46.82 -19.58 15.29
N CYS A 8 -46.34 -19.76 14.05
CA CYS A 8 -44.93 -19.86 13.75
C CYS A 8 -44.26 -18.54 14.11
N LEU A 9 -43.47 -18.57 15.19
CA LEU A 9 -42.35 -17.66 15.44
C LEU A 9 -41.39 -17.76 14.25
N THR A 10 -41.67 -17.00 13.20
CA THR A 10 -40.72 -16.74 12.13
C THR A 10 -39.73 -15.73 12.68
N VAL A 11 -38.58 -16.26 13.11
CA VAL A 11 -37.34 -15.51 13.22
C VAL A 11 -37.11 -14.84 11.86
N MET A 12 -37.49 -13.56 11.73
CA MET A 12 -37.06 -12.73 10.62
C MET A 12 -35.57 -12.48 10.80
N ARG A 13 -34.77 -13.43 10.31
CA ARG A 13 -33.35 -13.26 10.05
C ARG A 13 -33.26 -12.28 8.89
N ALA A 14 -33.12 -10.99 9.23
CA ALA A 14 -32.78 -9.96 8.27
C ALA A 14 -31.53 -10.42 7.48
N PRO A 15 -31.51 -10.29 6.14
CA PRO A 15 -30.31 -10.57 5.38
C PRO A 15 -29.24 -9.59 5.84
N ALA A 16 -28.15 -10.14 6.36
CA ALA A 16 -26.99 -9.37 6.78
C ALA A 16 -26.50 -8.53 5.61
N GLU A 17 -26.61 -7.21 5.76
CA GLU A 17 -26.00 -6.23 4.87
C GLU A 17 -24.49 -6.53 4.78
N THR A 18 -24.08 -7.03 3.62
CA THR A 18 -22.70 -7.29 3.20
C THR A 18 -21.86 -6.02 3.03
N THR A 19 -22.30 -4.88 3.56
CA THR A 19 -21.62 -3.58 3.47
C THR A 19 -20.64 -3.33 4.63
N ARG A 20 -20.55 -4.22 5.63
CA ARG A 20 -19.56 -4.08 6.72
C ARG A 20 -18.17 -4.60 6.36
N ASP A 21 -18.01 -5.40 5.31
CA ASP A 21 -16.69 -5.94 4.95
C ASP A 21 -15.77 -4.91 4.28
N GLN A 22 -16.31 -3.81 3.74
CA GLN A 22 -15.47 -2.67 3.33
C GLN A 22 -14.86 -1.91 4.51
N LYS A 23 -15.41 -2.05 5.72
CA LYS A 23 -14.83 -1.52 6.96
C LYS A 23 -13.83 -2.49 7.61
N LEU A 24 -13.57 -3.67 7.04
CA LEU A 24 -12.56 -4.59 7.57
C LEU A 24 -11.16 -4.40 6.96
N PHE A 25 -11.00 -3.58 5.92
CA PHE A 25 -9.67 -3.08 5.52
C PHE A 25 -9.08 -2.06 6.52
N SER A 26 -9.83 -1.74 7.59
CA SER A 26 -9.50 -0.73 8.61
C SER A 26 -8.79 -1.28 9.86
N ALA A 27 -8.19 -2.46 9.81
CA ALA A 27 -7.38 -2.97 10.92
C ALA A 27 -5.98 -3.33 10.42
N GLN A 28 -5.08 -2.35 10.50
CA GLN A 28 -3.62 -2.51 10.45
C GLN A 28 -2.93 -2.45 9.07
N ALA A 29 -3.44 -1.64 8.13
CA ALA A 29 -2.49 -0.96 7.24
C ALA A 29 -1.63 -0.06 8.15
N SER A 30 -0.33 -0.30 8.21
CA SER A 30 0.62 0.48 9.02
C SER A 30 0.33 1.96 8.75
N SER A 31 -0.11 2.73 9.75
CA SER A 31 -0.46 4.13 9.53
C SER A 31 0.84 4.89 9.28
N ILE A 32 1.19 5.06 8.00
CA ILE A 32 2.31 5.88 7.58
C ILE A 32 1.81 7.26 7.15
N SER A 33 2.60 8.27 7.44
CA SER A 33 2.38 9.65 7.01
C SER A 33 2.60 9.81 5.50
N ALA A 34 2.16 10.95 4.94
CA ALA A 34 2.45 11.29 3.55
C ALA A 34 3.97 11.41 3.28
N ASP A 35 4.75 11.85 4.27
CA ASP A 35 6.20 11.92 4.17
C ASP A 35 6.85 10.53 4.11
N GLU A 36 6.35 9.58 4.90
CA GLU A 36 6.77 8.18 4.85
C GLU A 36 6.33 7.51 3.55
N MET A 37 5.11 7.77 3.06
CA MET A 37 4.68 7.29 1.75
C MET A 37 5.57 7.85 0.63
N ALA A 38 5.90 9.14 0.66
CA ALA A 38 6.82 9.75 -0.29
C ALA A 38 8.22 9.11 -0.22
N MET A 39 8.66 8.71 0.97
CA MET A 39 9.91 7.95 1.16
C MET A 39 9.84 6.58 0.51
N LEU A 40 8.76 5.83 0.73
CA LEU A 40 8.59 4.50 0.14
C LEU A 40 8.57 4.56 -1.39
N LEU A 41 7.85 5.53 -1.96
CA LEU A 41 7.80 5.72 -3.41
C LEU A 41 9.15 6.15 -3.98
N ALA A 42 9.87 7.05 -3.31
CA ALA A 42 11.23 7.42 -3.70
C ALA A 42 12.17 6.21 -3.64
N THR A 43 12.10 5.41 -2.58
CA THR A 43 12.89 4.19 -2.41
C THR A 43 12.59 3.19 -3.52
N LEU A 44 11.31 2.99 -3.88
CA LEU A 44 10.90 2.14 -5.00
C LEU A 44 11.53 2.60 -6.33
N ILE A 45 11.38 3.88 -6.67
CA ILE A 45 11.94 4.46 -7.91
C ILE A 45 13.45 4.23 -7.99
N ILE A 46 14.17 4.42 -6.88
CA ILE A 46 15.62 4.23 -6.85
C ILE A 46 15.98 2.75 -6.87
N ALA A 47 15.24 1.88 -6.18
CA ALA A 47 15.47 0.45 -6.20
C ALA A 47 15.29 -0.13 -7.62
N GLU A 48 14.27 0.28 -8.35
CA GLU A 48 14.08 -0.11 -9.76
C GLU A 48 15.22 0.41 -10.63
N SER A 49 15.44 1.73 -10.63
CA SER A 49 16.37 2.38 -11.56
C SER A 49 17.85 2.12 -11.27
N SER A 50 18.22 1.88 -10.01
CA SER A 50 19.63 1.80 -9.58
C SER A 50 20.03 0.44 -9.04
N CYS A 51 19.08 -0.36 -8.53
CA CYS A 51 19.35 -1.62 -7.85
C CYS A 51 18.80 -2.86 -8.58
N GLY A 52 18.07 -2.67 -9.69
CA GLY A 52 17.53 -3.78 -10.47
C GLY A 52 16.36 -4.49 -9.78
N LEU A 53 15.62 -3.78 -8.92
CA LEU A 53 14.38 -4.31 -8.36
C LEU A 53 13.38 -4.54 -9.50
N GLU A 54 12.92 -5.78 -9.65
CA GLU A 54 11.80 -6.10 -10.54
C GLU A 54 10.48 -6.02 -9.78
N THR A 55 9.48 -5.43 -10.44
CA THR A 55 8.14 -5.31 -9.88
C THR A 55 7.15 -6.30 -10.49
N THR A 56 6.06 -6.54 -9.77
CA THR A 56 4.93 -7.35 -10.22
C THR A 56 3.98 -6.53 -11.09
N ASP A 57 2.96 -7.17 -11.65
CA ASP A 57 1.90 -6.47 -12.40
C ASP A 57 0.89 -5.74 -11.50
N VAL A 58 1.10 -5.73 -10.17
CA VAL A 58 0.21 -5.02 -9.24
C VAL A 58 0.36 -3.52 -9.48
N PRO A 59 -0.72 -2.81 -9.85
CA PRO A 59 -0.64 -1.38 -10.11
C PRO A 59 -0.25 -0.58 -8.85
N LEU A 60 0.69 0.36 -8.99
CA LEU A 60 1.18 1.18 -7.87
C LEU A 60 0.05 1.93 -7.14
N ASN A 61 -0.97 2.37 -7.86
CA ASN A 61 -2.16 3.02 -7.26
C ASN A 61 -2.93 2.09 -6.32
N VAL A 62 -2.94 0.79 -6.56
CA VAL A 62 -3.59 -0.20 -5.68
C VAL A 62 -2.81 -0.33 -4.38
N ALA A 63 -1.47 -0.39 -4.46
CA ALA A 63 -0.60 -0.47 -3.28
C ALA A 63 -0.70 0.82 -2.42
N VAL A 64 -0.62 1.99 -3.05
CA VAL A 64 -0.72 3.29 -2.35
C VAL A 64 -2.09 3.49 -1.68
N ARG A 65 -3.19 3.04 -2.31
CA ARG A 65 -4.55 3.15 -1.75
C ARG A 65 -4.74 2.35 -0.47
N ARG A 66 -4.00 1.27 -0.24
CA ARG A 66 -4.06 0.49 1.02
C ARG A 66 -3.65 1.32 2.22
N TYR A 67 -2.84 2.36 2.01
CA TYR A 67 -2.42 3.31 3.01
C TYR A 67 -3.30 4.56 3.08
N GLY A 68 -4.42 4.60 2.35
CA GLY A 68 -5.35 5.73 2.33
C GLY A 68 -4.91 6.92 1.47
N PHE A 69 -3.94 6.72 0.59
CA PHE A 69 -3.40 7.77 -0.28
C PHE A 69 -3.84 7.65 -1.73
N ASN A 70 -3.81 8.76 -2.47
CA ASN A 70 -3.95 8.77 -3.92
C ASN A 70 -2.57 8.92 -4.57
N VAL A 71 -2.17 7.98 -5.43
CA VAL A 71 -0.85 8.02 -6.08
C VAL A 71 -0.60 9.31 -6.87
N VAL A 72 -1.66 9.93 -7.39
CA VAL A 72 -1.58 11.20 -8.13
C VAL A 72 -0.97 12.31 -7.29
N ASP A 73 -1.14 12.28 -5.97
CA ASP A 73 -0.53 13.27 -5.07
C ASP A 73 1.01 13.16 -5.03
N PHE A 74 1.59 12.06 -5.50
CA PHE A 74 3.03 11.76 -5.45
C PHE A 74 3.69 11.70 -6.83
N LEU A 75 2.91 11.74 -7.91
CA LEU A 75 3.41 11.81 -9.29
C LEU A 75 4.03 13.19 -9.57
N PRO A 76 4.79 13.35 -10.68
CA PRO A 76 5.17 14.68 -11.17
C PRO A 76 3.92 15.57 -11.27
N ASP A 77 4.02 16.81 -10.79
CA ASP A 77 2.91 17.78 -10.61
C ASP A 77 1.97 17.52 -9.42
N GLY A 78 2.15 16.42 -8.69
CA GLY A 78 1.42 16.11 -7.46
C GLY A 78 1.86 16.97 -6.27
N ARG A 79 0.98 17.09 -5.26
CA ARG A 79 1.21 17.87 -4.03
C ARG A 79 2.52 17.50 -3.30
N TYR A 80 2.86 16.21 -3.27
CA TYR A 80 4.02 15.67 -2.57
C TYR A 80 5.20 15.37 -3.50
N ALA A 81 5.11 15.72 -4.80
CA ALA A 81 6.19 15.50 -5.77
C ALA A 81 7.55 16.06 -5.29
N PRO A 82 7.64 17.30 -4.74
CA PRO A 82 8.92 17.83 -4.27
C PRO A 82 9.55 17.00 -3.14
N VAL A 83 8.70 16.37 -2.31
CA VAL A 83 9.15 15.51 -1.21
C VAL A 83 9.67 14.17 -1.75
N VAL A 84 8.97 13.58 -2.73
CA VAL A 84 9.42 12.36 -3.42
C VAL A 84 10.78 12.60 -4.09
N GLU A 85 10.93 13.71 -4.81
CA GLU A 85 12.20 14.06 -5.47
C GLU A 85 13.35 14.26 -4.47
N LEU A 86 13.10 14.97 -3.37
CA LEU A 86 14.08 15.15 -2.31
C LEU A 86 14.53 13.80 -1.75
N LYS A 87 13.58 12.91 -1.46
CA LYS A 87 13.88 11.58 -0.90
C LYS A 87 14.56 10.68 -1.91
N ALA A 88 14.24 10.78 -3.20
CA ALA A 88 14.93 10.05 -4.25
C ALA A 88 16.40 10.49 -4.38
N ARG A 89 16.69 11.79 -4.25
CA ARG A 89 18.08 12.27 -4.15
C ARG A 89 18.78 11.70 -2.91
N LYS A 90 18.13 11.72 -1.74
CA LYS A 90 18.68 11.17 -0.51
C LYS A 90 18.92 9.66 -0.56
N ALA A 91 18.06 8.90 -1.23
CA ALA A 91 18.29 7.47 -1.46
C ALA A 91 19.51 7.21 -2.35
N ARG A 92 19.77 8.06 -3.36
CA ARG A 92 21.03 7.97 -4.14
C ARG A 92 22.25 8.31 -3.30
N GLU A 93 22.19 9.37 -2.50
CA GLU A 93 23.27 9.72 -1.55
C GLU A 93 23.54 8.58 -0.56
N PHE A 94 22.49 7.92 -0.08
CA PHE A 94 22.60 6.74 0.79
C PHE A 94 23.36 5.60 0.10
N ILE A 95 23.02 5.24 -1.13
CA ILE A 95 23.74 4.21 -1.90
C ILE A 95 25.22 4.58 -2.07
N GLN A 96 25.51 5.86 -2.37
CA GLN A 96 26.87 6.34 -2.53
C GLN A 96 27.67 6.28 -1.22
N GLY A 97 27.07 6.68 -0.10
CA GLY A 97 27.72 6.71 1.20
C GLY A 97 27.90 5.33 1.84
N THR A 98 26.93 4.43 1.68
CA THR A 98 26.95 3.08 2.28
C THR A 98 27.65 2.05 1.36
N GLY A 99 27.82 2.38 0.08
CA GLY A 99 28.30 1.47 -0.94
C GLY A 99 27.15 0.70 -1.61
N ARG A 100 27.31 0.45 -2.92
CA ARG A 100 26.22 -0.04 -3.79
C ARG A 100 25.54 -1.30 -3.27
N GLN A 101 26.30 -2.29 -2.83
CA GLN A 101 25.77 -3.58 -2.37
C GLN A 101 24.82 -3.41 -1.17
N PHE A 102 25.31 -2.83 -0.08
CA PHE A 102 24.54 -2.65 1.16
C PHE A 102 23.43 -1.61 1.01
N GLY A 103 23.69 -0.52 0.28
CA GLY A 103 22.70 0.50 -0.01
C GLY A 103 21.50 -0.08 -0.77
N CYS A 104 21.76 -0.83 -1.84
CA CYS A 104 20.70 -1.46 -2.62
C CYS A 104 19.94 -2.52 -1.83
N GLN A 105 20.62 -3.34 -1.03
CA GLN A 105 19.97 -4.30 -0.15
C GLN A 105 18.98 -3.61 0.80
N GLY A 106 19.40 -2.54 1.49
CA GLY A 106 18.52 -1.82 2.42
C GLY A 106 17.30 -1.17 1.75
N LEU A 107 17.46 -0.63 0.53
CA LEU A 107 16.33 -0.09 -0.23
C LEU A 107 15.34 -1.20 -0.61
N ILE A 108 15.83 -2.31 -1.16
CA ILE A 108 14.98 -3.45 -1.57
C ILE A 108 14.24 -4.03 -0.37
N GLU A 109 14.92 -4.27 0.76
CA GLU A 109 14.30 -4.77 2.00
C GLU A 109 13.21 -3.81 2.51
N THR A 110 13.43 -2.50 2.38
CA THR A 110 12.42 -1.49 2.73
C THR A 110 11.18 -1.60 1.84
N VAL A 111 11.36 -1.69 0.51
CA VAL A 111 10.22 -1.87 -0.40
C VAL A 111 9.50 -3.20 -0.12
N GLN A 112 10.23 -4.29 0.07
CA GLN A 112 9.65 -5.60 0.37
C GLN A 112 8.85 -5.60 1.68
N ARG A 113 9.29 -4.83 2.68
CA ARG A 113 8.61 -4.74 3.97
C ARG A 113 7.30 -3.96 3.89
N PHE A 114 7.29 -2.85 3.16
CA PHE A 114 6.16 -1.91 3.17
C PHE A 114 5.29 -1.96 1.91
N LEU A 115 5.78 -2.49 0.80
CA LEU A 115 5.03 -2.74 -0.43
C LEU A 115 5.34 -4.15 -0.94
N PRO A 116 5.10 -5.21 -0.15
CA PRO A 116 5.45 -6.59 -0.52
C PRO A 116 4.78 -7.06 -1.81
N GLU A 117 3.60 -6.53 -2.13
CA GLU A 117 2.81 -6.92 -3.28
C GLU A 117 3.39 -6.47 -4.62
N ILE A 118 4.19 -5.40 -4.64
CA ILE A 118 4.79 -4.87 -5.87
C ILE A 118 6.15 -5.49 -6.15
N VAL A 119 6.78 -6.19 -5.21
CA VAL A 119 8.12 -6.77 -5.41
C VAL A 119 8.02 -8.19 -5.96
N ARG A 120 8.72 -8.46 -7.07
CA ARG A 120 8.88 -9.81 -7.61
C ARG A 120 9.88 -10.59 -6.74
N LYS A 121 9.49 -11.81 -6.32
CA LYS A 121 10.30 -12.70 -5.49
C LYS A 121 11.28 -13.51 -6.30
#